data_AF-A0A3D9DHY6-F1
#
_entry.id   AF-A0A3D9DHY6-F1
#
_cell.length_a   1.000
_cell.length_b   1.000
_cell.length_c   1.000
_cell.angle_alpha   90.00
_cell.angle_beta   90.00
_cell.angle_gamma   90.00
#
_symmetry.space_group_name_H-M   'P 1'
#
loop_
_entity.id
_entity.type
_entity.pdbx_description
1 polymer ?
#
loop_
_entity_poly.entity_id
_entity_poly.type
_entity_poly.pdbx_seq_one_letter_code
_entity_poly.pdbx_strand_id
1 'polypeptide(L)'
;MNHLKTGNAYFGTGKYQNYKYQGQELQETGFYSFKWRNYMPDVGRFFNVDPLTEEYHTWTPYAFSGNRVIDAVELEGLEPVEINKGTKNLVIVNQGYVGSPPPGATQAQNYTKYNKDSYIDYDGIGVINNLNSSTTQVGVFASSRGESTKNDILTSVNSFRKQSPNGKLIMVGHSLGADNLVELANENPTVKIDLLFTLDIADHPLSGIDSDKIPSNVKTAVNYYNKNDGFMHSAIGGEDIEARDPSKTKISNVPVNASHTQIDNKYRYNAYNAVVKELNKPEEKKP
;
A
#
# COMPACT_ATOMS: atom_id res chain seq x y z
N MET A 1 -25.12 24.16 -16.55
CA MET A 1 -26.35 23.35 -16.30
C MET A 1 -25.92 22.06 -15.61
N ASN A 2 -26.53 21.70 -14.47
CA ASN A 2 -26.18 20.47 -13.75
C ASN A 2 -26.83 19.25 -14.42
N HIS A 3 -26.13 18.12 -14.48
CA HIS A 3 -26.54 16.88 -15.17
C HIS A 3 -27.73 16.15 -14.52
N LEU A 4 -28.30 16.70 -13.45
CA LEU A 4 -29.43 16.12 -12.70
C LEU A 4 -30.79 16.79 -12.96
N LYS A 5 -30.91 17.71 -13.93
CA LYS A 5 -32.20 18.35 -14.31
C LYS A 5 -33.05 18.87 -13.13
N THR A 6 -32.45 19.20 -11.99
CA THR A 6 -33.11 19.98 -10.95
C THR A 6 -32.74 21.44 -11.16
N GLY A 7 -33.69 22.19 -11.72
CA GLY A 7 -33.59 23.64 -11.81
C GLY A 7 -33.38 24.23 -10.41
N ASN A 8 -32.43 25.17 -10.34
CA ASN A 8 -31.94 25.91 -9.17
C ASN A 8 -30.70 25.30 -8.50
N ALA A 9 -29.53 25.83 -8.89
CA ALA A 9 -28.33 25.75 -8.07
C ALA A 9 -28.51 26.68 -6.87
N TYR A 10 -28.75 26.11 -5.69
CA TYR A 10 -28.79 26.88 -4.45
C TYR A 10 -27.34 27.15 -3.99
N PHE A 11 -26.87 28.38 -4.21
CA PHE A 11 -25.63 28.89 -3.65
C PHE A 11 -25.92 29.42 -2.24
N GLY A 12 -25.82 28.53 -1.25
CA GLY A 12 -25.97 28.90 0.15
C GLY A 12 -24.61 29.18 0.76
N THR A 13 -24.35 30.42 1.15
CA THR A 13 -23.19 30.80 1.96
C THR A 13 -23.11 29.95 3.23
N GLY A 14 -22.09 29.09 3.32
CA GLY A 14 -21.58 28.51 4.57
C GLY A 14 -22.31 27.30 5.16
N LYS A 15 -22.67 26.26 4.37
CA LYS A 15 -23.16 24.98 4.93
C LYS A 15 -22.59 23.76 4.20
N TYR A 16 -22.55 22.62 4.91
CA TYR A 16 -22.17 21.24 4.52
C TYR A 16 -22.71 20.71 3.16
N GLN A 17 -23.54 21.48 2.44
CA GLN A 17 -24.18 21.18 1.15
C GLN A 17 -23.29 21.51 -0.07
N ASN A 18 -22.08 22.03 0.14
CA ASN A 18 -21.15 22.33 -0.96
C ASN A 18 -20.49 21.07 -1.53
N TYR A 19 -20.36 19.99 -0.74
CA TYR A 19 -19.78 18.74 -1.22
C TYR A 19 -20.84 17.90 -1.94
N LYS A 20 -20.61 17.56 -3.22
CA LYS A 20 -21.59 16.81 -4.04
C LYS A 20 -20.94 15.66 -4.81
N TYR A 21 -20.61 15.87 -6.09
CA TYR A 21 -20.11 14.81 -6.95
C TYR A 21 -18.73 14.32 -6.49
N GLN A 22 -18.59 13.00 -6.34
CA GLN A 22 -17.42 12.34 -5.76
C GLN A 22 -16.94 12.94 -4.42
N GLY A 23 -17.87 13.53 -3.64
CA GLY A 23 -17.55 14.14 -2.35
C GLY A 23 -16.74 15.43 -2.44
N GLN A 24 -16.64 16.06 -3.62
CA GLN A 24 -15.85 17.28 -3.84
C GLN A 24 -16.69 18.55 -3.71
N GLU A 25 -16.02 19.65 -3.34
CA GLU A 25 -16.66 20.95 -3.11
C GLU A 25 -17.05 21.62 -4.44
N LEU A 26 -18.33 21.91 -4.62
CA LEU A 26 -18.84 22.72 -5.73
C LEU A 26 -18.61 24.20 -5.44
N GLN A 27 -17.77 24.83 -6.26
CA GLN A 27 -17.48 26.26 -6.20
C GLN A 27 -18.60 27.10 -6.82
N GLU A 28 -18.63 28.41 -6.51
CA GLU A 28 -19.59 29.37 -7.08
C GLU A 28 -19.55 29.42 -8.62
N THR A 29 -18.39 29.10 -9.20
CA THR A 29 -18.18 28.99 -10.65
C THR A 29 -18.90 27.80 -11.28
N GLY A 30 -19.42 26.87 -10.47
CA GLY A 30 -19.99 25.60 -10.93
C GLY A 30 -18.96 24.49 -11.15
N PHE A 31 -17.70 24.72 -10.80
CA PHE A 31 -16.64 23.72 -10.88
C PHE A 31 -16.56 22.92 -9.58
N TYR A 32 -16.18 21.66 -9.70
CA TYR A 32 -15.79 20.88 -8.53
C TYR A 32 -14.32 21.12 -8.24
N SER A 33 -14.00 21.55 -7.03
CA SER A 33 -12.62 21.72 -6.58
C SER A 33 -12.09 20.36 -6.14
N PHE A 34 -11.21 19.83 -6.96
CA PHE A 34 -10.36 18.68 -6.66
C PHE A 34 -9.01 19.24 -6.17
N LYS A 35 -8.28 18.48 -5.35
CA LYS A 35 -7.05 18.88 -4.65
C LYS A 35 -6.04 19.63 -5.52
N TRP A 36 -5.86 19.18 -6.76
CA TRP A 36 -4.85 19.72 -7.67
C TRP A 36 -5.44 20.45 -8.89
N ARG A 37 -6.73 20.27 -9.15
CA ARG A 37 -7.37 20.69 -10.40
C ARG A 37 -8.83 21.05 -10.16
N ASN A 38 -9.41 21.86 -11.04
CA ASN A 38 -10.84 22.13 -10.98
C ASN A 38 -11.55 21.35 -12.09
N TYR A 39 -12.50 20.49 -11.73
CA TYR A 39 -13.29 19.70 -12.67
C TYR A 39 -14.48 20.52 -13.19
N MET A 40 -14.64 20.55 -14.51
CA MET A 40 -15.75 21.19 -15.21
C MET A 40 -16.81 20.12 -15.54
N PRO A 41 -17.87 19.95 -14.72
CA PRO A 41 -18.84 18.87 -14.91
C PRO A 41 -19.72 19.04 -16.16
N ASP A 42 -19.79 20.24 -16.72
CA ASP A 42 -20.52 20.56 -17.95
C ASP A 42 -19.77 20.13 -19.21
N VAL A 43 -18.43 20.08 -19.17
CA VAL A 43 -17.56 19.64 -20.27
C VAL A 43 -17.02 18.23 -20.05
N GLY A 44 -17.00 17.74 -18.81
CA GLY A 44 -16.50 16.41 -18.49
C GLY A 44 -14.97 16.30 -18.49
N ARG A 45 -14.27 17.38 -18.13
CA ARG A 45 -12.80 17.42 -18.08
C ARG A 45 -12.27 18.35 -16.98
N PHE A 46 -10.99 18.26 -16.67
CA PHE A 46 -10.33 19.26 -15.84
C PHE A 46 -10.09 20.57 -16.59
N PHE A 47 -10.19 21.67 -15.86
CA PHE A 47 -9.79 23.00 -16.30
C PHE A 47 -8.26 23.14 -16.38
N ASN A 48 -7.55 22.49 -15.44
CA ASN A 48 -6.10 22.53 -15.31
C ASN A 48 -5.45 21.30 -15.97
N VAL A 49 -4.21 21.47 -16.45
CA VAL A 49 -3.34 20.37 -16.89
C VAL A 49 -3.04 19.43 -15.71
N ASP A 50 -3.10 18.13 -15.94
CA ASP A 50 -2.69 17.10 -14.97
C ASP A 50 -1.21 17.26 -14.60
N PRO A 51 -0.86 17.43 -13.31
CA PRO A 51 0.53 17.38 -12.88
C PRO A 51 1.26 16.09 -13.31
N LEU A 52 0.54 14.97 -13.46
CA LEU A 52 1.06 13.66 -13.88
C LEU A 52 1.00 13.45 -15.40
N THR A 53 0.73 14.51 -16.20
CA THR A 53 0.63 14.40 -17.67
C THR A 53 1.83 13.71 -18.31
N GLU A 54 3.04 13.94 -17.77
CA GLU A 54 4.27 13.37 -18.32
C GLU A 54 4.38 11.85 -18.10
N GLU A 55 3.61 11.27 -17.19
CA GLU A 55 3.64 9.84 -16.89
C GLU A 55 2.55 9.07 -17.67
N TYR A 56 1.49 9.78 -18.09
CA TYR A 56 0.35 9.23 -18.82
C TYR A 56 0.29 9.69 -20.27
N HIS A 57 1.34 9.40 -21.05
CA HIS A 57 1.49 9.86 -22.45
C HIS A 57 0.33 9.49 -23.39
N THR A 58 -0.44 8.45 -23.09
CA THR A 58 -1.56 7.99 -23.91
C THR A 58 -2.89 8.68 -23.57
N TRP A 59 -2.94 9.46 -22.49
CA TRP A 59 -4.13 10.13 -22.02
C TRP A 59 -4.03 11.63 -22.30
N THR A 60 -5.19 12.27 -22.44
CA THR A 60 -5.24 13.72 -22.56
C THR A 60 -4.86 14.36 -21.21
N PRO A 61 -4.09 15.47 -21.19
CA PRO A 61 -3.72 16.19 -19.97
C PRO A 61 -4.90 16.70 -19.13
N TYR A 62 -6.13 16.59 -19.66
CA TYR A 62 -7.36 17.08 -19.05
C TYR A 62 -8.34 15.94 -18.69
N ALA A 63 -7.93 14.68 -18.82
CA ALA A 63 -8.79 13.53 -18.60
C ALA A 63 -9.34 13.52 -17.17
N PHE A 64 -10.62 13.21 -17.02
CA PHE A 64 -11.28 13.05 -15.73
C PHE A 64 -11.72 11.60 -15.55
N SER A 65 -11.37 10.95 -14.43
CA SER A 65 -11.65 9.53 -14.17
C SER A 65 -11.22 8.60 -15.32
N GLY A 66 -10.17 8.94 -16.07
CA GLY A 66 -9.74 8.16 -17.25
C GLY A 66 -10.83 7.96 -18.32
N ASN A 67 -11.75 8.92 -18.47
CA ASN A 67 -12.96 8.85 -19.31
C ASN A 67 -13.94 7.71 -18.93
N ARG A 68 -13.84 7.18 -17.72
CA ARG A 68 -14.72 6.15 -17.15
C ARG A 68 -15.59 6.74 -16.03
N VAL A 69 -16.34 7.79 -16.34
CA VAL A 69 -17.05 8.62 -15.34
C VAL A 69 -18.24 7.94 -14.64
N ILE A 70 -18.66 6.76 -15.11
CA ILE A 70 -19.75 5.98 -14.52
C ILE A 70 -19.21 5.03 -13.44
N ASP A 71 -18.04 4.45 -13.66
CA ASP A 71 -17.50 3.32 -12.90
C ASP A 71 -16.09 3.57 -12.32
N ALA A 72 -15.48 4.71 -12.61
CA ALA A 72 -14.20 5.14 -12.03
C ALA A 72 -14.33 6.46 -11.26
N VAL A 73 -13.67 6.49 -10.10
CA VAL A 73 -13.48 7.68 -9.27
C VAL A 73 -12.14 8.31 -9.64
N GLU A 74 -12.09 9.64 -9.64
CA GLU A 74 -10.86 10.39 -9.87
C GLU A 74 -9.97 10.30 -8.63
N LEU A 75 -8.73 9.86 -8.81
CA LEU A 75 -7.87 9.49 -7.69
C LEU A 75 -6.97 10.64 -7.21
N GLU A 76 -6.86 11.79 -7.87
CA GLU A 76 -6.19 12.98 -7.31
C GLU A 76 -4.75 12.78 -6.75
N GLY A 77 -3.95 11.88 -7.33
CA GLY A 77 -2.65 11.50 -6.75
C GLY A 77 -2.75 10.38 -5.70
N LEU A 78 -3.87 9.65 -5.68
CA LEU A 78 -4.13 8.43 -4.90
C LEU A 78 -3.92 7.18 -5.77
N GLU A 79 -3.04 7.24 -6.76
CA GLU A 79 -2.61 6.06 -7.49
C GLU A 79 -1.70 5.20 -6.59
N PRO A 80 -1.58 3.88 -6.86
CA PRO A 80 -0.53 3.05 -6.27
C PRO A 80 0.88 3.62 -6.54
N VAL A 81 1.91 3.07 -5.89
CA VAL A 81 3.28 3.57 -6.02
C VAL A 81 3.71 3.53 -7.49
N GLU A 82 3.89 4.69 -8.10
CA GLU A 82 4.46 4.84 -9.42
C GLU A 82 5.94 4.49 -9.38
N ILE A 83 6.36 3.54 -10.21
CA ILE A 83 7.73 3.06 -10.19
C ILE A 83 8.60 4.03 -10.98
N ASN A 84 9.52 4.70 -10.27
CA ASN A 84 10.46 5.64 -10.86
C ASN A 84 11.35 4.95 -11.88
N LYS A 85 11.66 5.65 -12.98
CA LYS A 85 12.61 5.17 -13.98
C LYS A 85 13.98 4.92 -13.33
N GLY A 86 14.52 3.72 -13.51
CA GLY A 86 15.81 3.33 -12.94
C GLY A 86 15.73 2.60 -11.60
N THR A 87 14.53 2.48 -11.00
CA THR A 87 14.28 1.62 -9.84
C THR A 87 14.69 0.17 -10.16
N LYS A 88 15.71 -0.33 -9.46
CA LYS A 88 16.23 -1.70 -9.55
C LYS A 88 15.68 -2.59 -8.45
N ASN A 89 15.38 -2.03 -7.28
CA ASN A 89 14.85 -2.74 -6.13
C ASN A 89 13.57 -2.06 -5.64
N LEU A 90 12.57 -2.84 -5.29
CA LEU A 90 11.34 -2.38 -4.66
C LEU A 90 11.24 -2.95 -3.25
N VAL A 91 11.01 -2.06 -2.29
CA VAL A 91 10.72 -2.42 -0.90
C VAL A 91 9.28 -1.99 -0.61
N ILE A 92 8.44 -2.94 -0.20
CA ILE A 92 7.08 -2.69 0.26
C ILE A 92 7.09 -2.76 1.79
N VAL A 93 6.58 -1.72 2.44
CA VAL A 93 6.36 -1.68 3.89
C VAL A 93 4.86 -1.57 4.10
N ASN A 94 4.22 -2.60 4.64
CA ASN A 94 2.79 -2.59 4.94
C ASN A 94 2.58 -2.53 6.46
N GLN A 95 2.12 -1.39 6.94
CA GLN A 95 1.96 -1.12 8.37
C GLN A 95 0.80 -1.91 8.96
N GLY A 96 0.74 -2.01 10.30
CA GLY A 96 -0.41 -2.56 11.01
C GLY A 96 -1.72 -1.82 10.71
N TYR A 97 -2.83 -2.32 11.26
CA TYR A 97 -4.15 -1.75 10.98
C TYR A 97 -4.26 -0.32 11.51
N VAL A 98 -4.24 0.66 10.60
CA VAL A 98 -4.40 2.09 10.91
C VAL A 98 -5.78 2.62 10.52
N GLY A 99 -6.65 1.75 10.02
CA GLY A 99 -8.03 2.03 9.58
C GLY A 99 -8.33 1.39 8.23
N SER A 100 -9.46 1.76 7.61
CA SER A 100 -9.88 1.21 6.32
C SER A 100 -9.68 2.25 5.21
N PRO A 101 -8.49 2.34 4.59
CA PRO A 101 -8.25 3.24 3.47
C PRO A 101 -9.21 2.90 2.31
N PRO A 102 -9.84 3.91 1.68
CA PRO A 102 -10.57 3.68 0.44
C PRO A 102 -9.59 3.25 -0.68
N PRO A 103 -10.08 2.60 -1.75
CA PRO A 103 -9.26 2.23 -2.90
C PRO A 103 -8.42 3.40 -3.43
N GLY A 104 -7.14 3.17 -3.74
CA GLY A 104 -6.17 4.19 -4.15
C GLY A 104 -5.53 4.97 -3.00
N ALA A 105 -6.22 5.15 -1.87
CA ALA A 105 -5.67 5.87 -0.73
C ALA A 105 -4.82 5.00 0.21
N THR A 106 -4.39 3.81 -0.22
CA THR A 106 -3.74 2.80 0.64
C THR A 106 -2.28 3.11 0.92
N GLN A 107 -1.60 3.90 0.10
CA GLN A 107 -0.29 4.44 0.46
C GLN A 107 -0.41 5.31 1.71
N ALA A 108 0.50 5.16 2.67
CA ALA A 108 0.40 5.83 3.97
C ALA A 108 0.34 7.37 3.82
N GLN A 109 1.12 7.94 2.88
CA GLN A 109 1.09 9.35 2.50
C GLN A 109 -0.24 9.84 1.92
N ASN A 110 -1.01 8.93 1.35
CA ASN A 110 -2.31 9.19 0.77
C ASN A 110 -3.42 9.01 1.79
N TYR A 111 -3.29 8.03 2.68
CA TYR A 111 -4.26 7.76 3.73
C TYR A 111 -4.38 8.91 4.73
N THR A 112 -3.28 9.56 5.12
CA THR A 112 -3.32 10.74 6.02
C THR A 112 -4.06 11.95 5.44
N LYS A 113 -4.21 12.02 4.10
CA LYS A 113 -5.05 13.04 3.45
C LYS A 113 -6.54 12.75 3.67
N TYR A 114 -6.90 11.46 3.74
CA TYR A 114 -8.28 11.00 3.95
C TYR A 114 -8.67 11.00 5.43
N ASN A 115 -7.77 10.55 6.29
CA ASN A 115 -7.96 10.53 7.74
C ASN A 115 -6.88 11.37 8.43
N LYS A 116 -7.24 12.59 8.83
CA LYS A 116 -6.32 13.53 9.49
C LYS A 116 -5.85 13.05 10.87
N ASP A 117 -6.56 12.09 11.46
CA ASP A 117 -6.20 11.45 12.72
C ASP A 117 -5.36 10.18 12.51
N SER A 118 -5.20 9.73 11.25
CA SER A 118 -4.27 8.66 10.91
C SER A 118 -2.84 9.22 10.84
N TYR A 119 -1.93 8.56 11.53
CA TYR A 119 -0.50 8.86 11.50
C TYR A 119 0.23 7.81 10.68
N ILE A 120 1.18 8.25 9.85
CA ILE A 120 2.15 7.33 9.26
C ILE A 120 3.18 7.05 10.33
N ASP A 121 3.24 5.80 10.81
CA ASP A 121 4.27 5.42 11.75
C ASP A 121 5.65 5.33 11.08
N TYR A 122 6.28 6.48 10.86
CA TYR A 122 7.67 6.59 10.42
C TYR A 122 8.67 6.26 11.54
N ASP A 123 8.20 6.20 12.79
CA ASP A 123 9.02 5.86 13.95
C ASP A 123 9.17 4.34 14.13
N GLY A 124 8.20 3.55 13.65
CA GLY A 124 8.20 2.10 13.57
C GLY A 124 8.86 1.55 12.30
N ILE A 125 8.23 0.57 11.65
CA ILE A 125 8.78 0.01 10.40
C ILE A 125 8.79 0.99 9.22
N GLY A 126 8.08 2.12 9.32
CA GLY A 126 8.12 3.19 8.32
C GLY A 126 9.51 3.83 8.18
N VAL A 127 10.42 3.67 9.15
CA VAL A 127 11.83 4.12 9.06
C VAL A 127 12.57 3.55 7.85
N ILE A 128 12.10 2.42 7.31
CA ILE A 128 12.62 1.78 6.09
C ILE A 128 12.48 2.71 4.87
N ASN A 129 11.57 3.69 4.91
CA ASN A 129 11.44 4.72 3.88
C ASN A 129 12.74 5.52 3.65
N ASN A 130 13.62 5.58 4.64
CA ASN A 130 14.94 6.22 4.54
C ASN A 130 15.91 5.46 3.61
N LEU A 131 15.56 4.25 3.15
CA LEU A 131 16.33 3.48 2.17
C LEU A 131 16.04 3.86 0.71
N ASN A 132 15.14 4.82 0.48
CA ASN A 132 14.92 5.37 -0.86
C ASN A 132 16.23 5.91 -1.45
N SER A 133 16.50 5.55 -2.70
CA SER A 133 17.66 5.99 -3.47
C SER A 133 17.33 5.96 -4.96
N SER A 134 18.27 6.37 -5.81
CA SER A 134 18.10 6.33 -7.27
C SER A 134 17.88 4.91 -7.83
N THR A 135 18.20 3.86 -7.07
CA THR A 135 18.05 2.46 -7.51
C THR A 135 17.13 1.63 -6.62
N THR A 136 16.74 2.13 -5.46
CA THR A 136 15.84 1.45 -4.53
C THR A 136 14.68 2.36 -4.22
N GLN A 137 13.47 1.87 -4.48
CA GLN A 137 12.24 2.59 -4.16
C GLN A 137 11.51 1.89 -3.03
N VAL A 138 11.04 2.67 -2.05
CA VAL A 138 10.29 2.18 -0.90
C VAL A 138 8.87 2.71 -0.99
N GLY A 139 7.90 1.80 -0.99
CA GLY A 139 6.48 2.11 -0.88
C GLY A 139 5.97 1.77 0.52
N VAL A 140 5.41 2.75 1.23
CA VAL A 140 4.81 2.56 2.57
C VAL A 140 3.30 2.59 2.45
N PHE A 141 2.64 1.54 2.93
CA PHE A 141 1.19 1.31 2.83
C PHE A 141 0.57 1.15 4.21
N ALA A 142 -0.69 1.59 4.30
CA ALA A 142 -1.59 1.30 5.40
C ALA A 142 -2.34 0.01 5.08
N SER A 143 -2.32 -0.98 5.98
CA SER A 143 -3.06 -2.23 5.77
C SER A 143 -4.58 -2.02 5.78
N SER A 144 -5.30 -2.97 5.18
CA SER A 144 -6.75 -3.00 5.15
C SER A 144 -7.28 -4.40 5.39
N ARG A 145 -8.47 -4.51 5.98
CA ARG A 145 -9.18 -5.79 6.14
C ARG A 145 -9.78 -6.34 4.83
N GLY A 146 -9.75 -5.55 3.77
CA GLY A 146 -10.21 -5.94 2.45
C GLY A 146 -9.09 -5.91 1.42
N GLU A 147 -9.46 -6.17 0.17
CA GLU A 147 -8.53 -6.35 -0.96
C GLU A 147 -7.84 -5.08 -1.46
N SER A 148 -8.26 -3.88 -1.03
CA SER A 148 -7.76 -2.62 -1.59
C SER A 148 -6.24 -2.49 -1.47
N THR A 149 -5.68 -2.70 -0.29
CA THR A 149 -4.22 -2.58 -0.07
C THR A 149 -3.45 -3.65 -0.81
N LYS A 150 -3.93 -4.91 -0.81
CA LYS A 150 -3.29 -6.01 -1.57
C LYS A 150 -3.27 -5.69 -3.07
N ASN A 151 -4.37 -5.18 -3.62
CA ASN A 151 -4.47 -4.82 -5.04
C ASN A 151 -3.54 -3.65 -5.43
N ASP A 152 -3.44 -2.63 -4.59
CA ASP A 152 -2.56 -1.48 -4.85
C ASP A 152 -1.08 -1.88 -4.75
N ILE A 153 -0.73 -2.71 -3.76
CA ILE A 153 0.62 -3.30 -3.66
C ILE A 153 0.91 -4.16 -4.90
N LEU A 154 0.00 -5.05 -5.29
CA LEU A 154 0.16 -5.92 -6.46
C LEU A 154 0.33 -5.11 -7.75
N THR A 155 -0.42 -4.01 -7.91
CA THR A 155 -0.26 -3.09 -9.04
C THR A 155 1.14 -2.48 -9.08
N SER A 156 1.63 -1.99 -7.94
CA SER A 156 2.98 -1.45 -7.79
C SER A 156 4.05 -2.50 -8.11
N VAL A 157 3.88 -3.72 -7.61
CA VAL A 157 4.78 -4.87 -7.88
C VAL A 157 4.79 -5.23 -9.35
N ASN A 158 3.63 -5.28 -10.01
CA ASN A 158 3.54 -5.61 -11.44
C ASN A 158 4.22 -4.55 -12.31
N SER A 159 4.02 -3.26 -12.00
CA SER A 159 4.74 -2.16 -12.66
C SER A 159 6.25 -2.29 -12.46
N PHE A 160 6.69 -2.61 -11.24
CA PHE A 160 8.10 -2.83 -10.95
C PHE A 160 8.67 -4.02 -11.72
N ARG A 161 7.96 -5.14 -11.78
CA ARG A 161 8.41 -6.34 -12.51
C ARG A 161 8.47 -6.13 -14.02
N LYS A 162 7.62 -5.27 -14.59
CA LYS A 162 7.73 -4.87 -16.00
C LYS A 162 9.02 -4.08 -16.27
N GLN A 163 9.38 -3.16 -15.37
CA GLN A 163 10.58 -2.34 -15.52
C GLN A 163 11.88 -3.08 -15.16
N SER A 164 11.85 -3.84 -14.07
CA SER A 164 12.98 -4.53 -13.46
C SER A 164 12.62 -6.00 -13.18
N PRO A 165 12.57 -6.86 -14.21
CA PRO A 165 12.14 -8.25 -14.07
C PRO A 165 12.94 -9.04 -13.04
N ASN A 166 14.23 -8.76 -12.93
CA ASN A 166 15.17 -9.42 -12.00
C ASN A 166 15.50 -8.56 -10.78
N GLY A 167 14.85 -7.41 -10.61
CA GLY A 167 15.08 -6.53 -9.47
C GLY A 167 14.67 -7.20 -8.15
N LYS A 168 15.25 -6.76 -7.03
CA LYS A 168 14.88 -7.33 -5.73
C LYS A 168 13.51 -6.83 -5.30
N LEU A 169 12.64 -7.73 -4.87
CA LEU A 169 11.38 -7.41 -4.21
C LEU A 169 11.45 -7.84 -2.75
N ILE A 170 11.37 -6.85 -1.88
CA ILE A 170 11.43 -7.04 -0.43
C ILE A 170 10.10 -6.56 0.15
N MET A 171 9.47 -7.36 1.00
CA MET A 171 8.20 -7.04 1.64
C MET A 171 8.36 -7.10 3.15
N VAL A 172 7.93 -6.06 3.85
CA VAL A 172 7.98 -5.95 5.31
C VAL A 172 6.58 -5.63 5.80
N GLY A 173 6.04 -6.43 6.71
CA GLY A 173 4.70 -6.25 7.25
C GLY A 173 4.65 -6.36 8.76
N HIS A 174 3.70 -5.67 9.36
CA HIS A 174 3.35 -5.78 10.78
C HIS A 174 1.87 -6.09 10.95
N SER A 175 1.51 -7.00 11.86
CA SER A 175 0.11 -7.29 12.20
C SER A 175 -0.69 -7.64 10.94
N LEU A 176 -1.81 -6.97 10.69
CA LEU A 176 -2.62 -7.12 9.48
C LEU A 176 -1.84 -6.82 8.19
N GLY A 177 -0.85 -5.93 8.25
CA GLY A 177 0.01 -5.65 7.10
C GLY A 177 0.91 -6.83 6.74
N ALA A 178 1.32 -7.63 7.72
CA ALA A 178 2.06 -8.87 7.47
C ALA A 178 1.17 -9.94 6.85
N ASP A 179 -0.04 -10.10 7.39
CA ASP A 179 -1.07 -11.01 6.89
C ASP A 179 -1.42 -10.71 5.41
N ASN A 180 -1.74 -9.44 5.10
CA ASN A 180 -1.98 -8.99 3.72
C ASN A 180 -0.85 -9.38 2.74
N LEU A 181 0.42 -9.33 3.18
CA LEU A 181 1.57 -9.65 2.33
C LEU A 181 1.76 -11.15 2.16
N VAL A 182 1.48 -11.95 3.19
CA VAL A 182 1.49 -13.42 3.10
C VAL A 182 0.39 -13.90 2.16
N GLU A 183 -0.82 -13.36 2.28
CA GLU A 183 -1.93 -13.63 1.37
C GLU A 183 -1.58 -13.28 -0.07
N LEU A 184 -1.08 -12.05 -0.31
CA LEU A 184 -0.66 -11.60 -1.64
C LEU A 184 0.37 -12.56 -2.24
N ALA A 185 1.37 -12.99 -1.46
CA ALA A 185 2.36 -13.95 -1.93
C ALA A 185 1.74 -15.30 -2.32
N ASN A 186 0.77 -15.78 -1.53
CA ASN A 186 0.07 -17.05 -1.74
C ASN A 186 -0.86 -17.02 -2.96
N GLU A 187 -1.59 -15.93 -3.14
CA GLU A 187 -2.52 -15.71 -4.24
C GLU A 187 -1.81 -15.47 -5.58
N ASN A 188 -0.54 -15.02 -5.54
CA ASN A 188 0.23 -14.62 -6.72
C ASN A 188 1.55 -15.42 -6.85
N PRO A 189 1.51 -16.73 -7.14
CA PRO A 189 2.68 -17.61 -7.14
C PRO A 189 3.74 -17.26 -8.21
N THR A 190 3.42 -16.40 -9.17
CA THR A 190 4.36 -15.91 -10.19
C THR A 190 5.23 -14.75 -9.69
N VAL A 191 4.80 -14.05 -8.63
CA VAL A 191 5.52 -12.94 -8.03
C VAL A 191 6.66 -13.49 -7.17
N LYS A 192 7.90 -13.31 -7.63
CA LYS A 192 9.09 -13.70 -6.86
C LYS A 192 9.36 -12.67 -5.77
N ILE A 193 9.59 -13.13 -4.54
CA ILE A 193 9.87 -12.28 -3.37
C ILE A 193 11.21 -12.73 -2.78
N ASP A 194 12.17 -11.81 -2.68
CA ASP A 194 13.52 -12.10 -2.21
C ASP A 194 13.56 -12.20 -0.67
N LEU A 195 12.85 -11.29 -0.01
CA LEU A 195 12.70 -11.26 1.44
C LEU A 195 11.26 -10.90 1.81
N LEU A 196 10.64 -11.72 2.65
CA LEU A 196 9.42 -11.40 3.40
C LEU A 196 9.76 -11.27 4.89
N PHE A 197 9.56 -10.11 5.48
CA PHE A 197 9.82 -9.86 6.89
C PHE A 197 8.49 -9.57 7.60
N THR A 198 8.06 -10.44 8.51
CA THR A 198 6.81 -10.31 9.24
C THR A 198 7.07 -9.99 10.71
N LEU A 199 6.24 -9.11 11.26
CA LEU A 199 6.21 -8.75 12.67
C LEU A 199 4.80 -9.04 13.19
N ASP A 200 4.70 -10.06 14.03
CA ASP A 200 3.50 -10.48 14.75
C ASP A 200 2.27 -10.50 13.85
N ILE A 201 2.27 -11.43 12.88
CA ILE A 201 1.19 -11.59 11.90
C ILE A 201 -0.14 -11.63 12.63
N ALA A 202 -1.09 -10.79 12.21
CA ALA A 202 -2.43 -10.85 12.79
C ALA A 202 -3.12 -12.11 12.27
N ASP A 203 -3.47 -13.02 13.18
CA ASP A 203 -4.33 -14.15 12.84
C ASP A 203 -5.77 -13.64 12.72
N HIS A 204 -6.13 -13.16 11.53
CA HIS A 204 -7.47 -12.65 11.28
C HIS A 204 -8.37 -13.78 10.73
N PRO A 205 -9.35 -14.29 11.50
CA PRO A 205 -10.11 -15.49 11.14
C PRO A 205 -11.08 -15.35 9.94
N LEU A 206 -10.99 -14.27 9.16
CA LEU A 206 -11.87 -14.02 8.02
C LEU A 206 -11.24 -14.27 6.64
N SER A 207 -9.94 -14.55 6.53
CA SER A 207 -9.30 -14.67 5.21
C SER A 207 -9.28 -16.08 4.62
N GLY A 208 -9.45 -17.13 5.44
CA GLY A 208 -9.48 -18.52 4.96
C GLY A 208 -8.16 -19.02 4.35
N ILE A 209 -7.11 -18.19 4.32
CA ILE A 209 -5.74 -18.54 3.96
C ILE A 209 -4.98 -18.76 5.27
N ASP A 210 -4.27 -19.89 5.34
CA ASP A 210 -3.34 -20.18 6.42
C ASP A 210 -2.11 -19.26 6.30
N SER A 211 -2.13 -18.16 7.06
CA SER A 211 -1.09 -17.13 7.08
C SER A 211 0.23 -17.60 7.70
N ASP A 212 0.29 -18.83 8.20
CA ASP A 212 1.54 -19.47 8.61
C ASP A 212 2.27 -20.14 7.44
N LYS A 213 1.59 -20.42 6.32
CA LYS A 213 2.18 -21.17 5.21
C LYS A 213 2.76 -20.23 4.15
N ILE A 214 4.08 -20.11 4.17
CA ILE A 214 4.82 -19.30 3.22
C ILE A 214 5.05 -20.06 1.90
N PRO A 215 4.64 -19.49 0.75
CA PRO A 215 4.73 -20.16 -0.54
C PRO A 215 6.15 -20.13 -1.14
N SER A 216 6.40 -21.06 -2.06
CA SER A 216 7.74 -21.28 -2.66
C SER A 216 8.27 -20.12 -3.53
N ASN A 217 7.43 -19.14 -3.86
CA ASN A 217 7.83 -17.90 -4.54
C ASN A 217 8.48 -16.88 -3.59
N VAL A 218 8.50 -17.16 -2.29
CA VAL A 218 9.30 -16.42 -1.29
C VAL A 218 10.62 -17.16 -1.07
N LYS A 219 11.74 -16.48 -1.31
CA LYS A 219 13.08 -17.06 -1.17
C LYS A 219 13.51 -17.15 0.30
N THR A 220 13.34 -16.07 1.05
CA THR A 220 13.65 -15.99 2.48
C THR A 220 12.51 -15.31 3.20
N ALA A 221 12.04 -15.91 4.29
CA ALA A 221 11.07 -15.31 5.18
C ALA A 221 11.61 -15.28 6.62
N VAL A 222 11.46 -14.13 7.28
CA VAL A 222 11.87 -13.89 8.65
C VAL A 222 10.65 -13.43 9.42
N ASN A 223 10.31 -14.12 10.51
CA ASN A 223 9.13 -13.82 11.31
C ASN A 223 9.53 -13.52 12.74
N TYR A 224 9.15 -12.34 13.21
CA TYR A 224 9.32 -11.91 14.59
C TYR A 224 7.95 -11.97 15.25
N TYR A 225 7.78 -12.78 16.29
CA TYR A 225 6.47 -13.07 16.86
C TYR A 225 6.53 -13.08 18.40
N ASN A 226 5.45 -12.68 19.05
CA ASN A 226 5.37 -12.70 20.51
C ASN A 226 4.77 -14.03 21.01
N LYS A 227 5.55 -14.83 21.75
CA LYS A 227 5.08 -16.10 22.32
C LYS A 227 4.07 -15.97 23.46
N ASN A 228 3.95 -14.79 24.07
CA ASN A 228 3.33 -14.62 25.39
C ASN A 228 1.97 -13.89 25.40
N ASP A 229 1.34 -13.59 24.26
CA ASP A 229 0.00 -12.97 24.26
C ASP A 229 -1.16 -13.98 24.52
N GLY A 230 -0.82 -15.24 24.79
CA GLY A 230 -1.76 -16.34 25.01
C GLY A 230 -2.35 -16.49 26.42
N PHE A 231 -2.14 -15.55 27.37
CA PHE A 231 -2.80 -15.62 28.68
C PHE A 231 -3.45 -14.29 29.06
N MET A 232 -4.76 -14.21 28.78
CA MET A 232 -5.65 -13.12 29.18
C MET A 232 -5.21 -11.74 28.67
N HIS A 233 -5.34 -11.47 27.35
CA HIS A 233 -5.60 -10.17 26.66
C HIS A 233 -4.80 -9.93 25.34
N SER A 234 -4.94 -10.79 24.32
CA SER A 234 -5.05 -10.44 22.87
C SER A 234 -4.79 -11.67 22.00
N ALA A 235 -5.85 -12.33 21.54
CA ALA A 235 -5.77 -13.51 20.66
C ALA A 235 -5.45 -13.13 19.19
N ILE A 236 -4.51 -12.22 18.95
CA ILE A 236 -4.16 -11.73 17.61
C ILE A 236 -2.65 -11.89 17.42
N GLY A 237 -2.25 -12.95 16.72
CA GLY A 237 -0.85 -13.25 16.36
C GLY A 237 -0.10 -14.15 17.34
N GLY A 238 1.22 -14.26 17.14
CA GLY A 238 2.11 -15.09 17.96
C GLY A 238 2.49 -16.45 17.37
N GLU A 239 2.25 -16.68 16.08
CA GLU A 239 2.48 -17.97 15.42
C GLU A 239 3.82 -18.06 14.68
N ASP A 240 4.36 -19.28 14.65
CA ASP A 240 5.53 -19.64 13.84
C ASP A 240 5.09 -19.79 12.39
N ILE A 241 5.82 -19.20 11.44
CA ILE A 241 5.59 -19.46 10.02
C ILE A 241 6.33 -20.72 9.57
N GLU A 242 5.82 -21.38 8.54
CA GLU A 242 6.39 -22.58 7.92
C GLU A 242 6.46 -22.45 6.40
N ALA A 243 7.53 -22.97 5.81
CA ALA A 243 7.64 -23.05 4.35
C ALA A 243 6.75 -24.18 3.81
N ARG A 244 5.93 -23.89 2.79
CA ARG A 244 5.24 -24.93 2.01
C ARG A 244 6.23 -25.88 1.33
N ASP A 245 7.40 -25.38 0.94
CA ASP A 245 8.50 -26.16 0.39
C ASP A 245 9.83 -25.70 1.01
N PRO A 246 10.33 -26.37 2.07
CA PRO A 246 11.57 -26.01 2.74
C PRO A 246 12.83 -26.08 1.86
N SER A 247 12.75 -26.73 0.69
CA SER A 247 13.87 -26.76 -0.26
C SER A 247 14.00 -25.45 -1.05
N LYS A 248 12.92 -24.65 -1.11
CA LYS A 248 12.85 -23.40 -1.89
C LYS A 248 12.78 -22.15 -1.01
N THR A 249 12.14 -22.26 0.14
CA THR A 249 11.91 -21.13 1.06
C THR A 249 12.67 -21.34 2.36
N LYS A 250 13.55 -20.39 2.69
CA LYS A 250 14.27 -20.38 3.96
C LYS A 250 13.48 -19.60 5.00
N ILE A 251 13.19 -20.21 6.14
CA ILE A 251 12.42 -19.61 7.24
C ILE A 251 13.32 -19.33 8.44
N SER A 252 13.09 -18.19 9.10
CA SER A 252 13.69 -17.86 10.39
C SER A 252 12.63 -17.29 11.33
N ASN A 253 12.13 -18.11 12.24
CA ASN A 253 11.24 -17.70 13.33
C ASN A 253 12.07 -17.17 14.52
N VAL A 254 11.76 -15.96 14.97
CA VAL A 254 12.46 -15.28 16.08
C VAL A 254 11.42 -14.88 17.13
N PRO A 255 11.32 -15.62 18.24
CA PRO A 255 10.45 -15.22 19.34
C PRO A 255 10.99 -13.94 19.98
N VAL A 256 10.09 -13.00 20.23
CA VAL A 256 10.43 -11.71 20.82
C VAL A 256 9.60 -11.41 22.06
N ASN A 257 10.12 -10.50 22.90
CA ASN A 257 9.39 -9.98 24.04
C ASN A 257 8.97 -8.52 23.76
N ALA A 258 7.77 -8.33 23.20
CA ALA A 258 7.12 -7.04 22.94
C ALA A 258 5.61 -7.28 22.79
N SER A 259 4.78 -6.28 23.11
CA SER A 259 3.35 -6.39 22.79
C SER A 259 3.11 -6.29 21.28
N HIS A 260 1.96 -6.81 20.84
CA HIS A 260 1.51 -6.74 19.44
C HIS A 260 1.64 -5.34 18.82
N THR A 261 1.34 -4.30 19.59
CA THR A 261 1.37 -2.89 19.14
C THR A 261 2.74 -2.22 19.23
N GLN A 262 3.70 -2.79 19.95
CA GLN A 262 5.03 -2.19 20.16
C GLN A 262 6.13 -2.89 19.38
N ILE A 263 5.87 -4.09 18.86
CA ILE A 263 6.87 -4.93 18.22
C ILE A 263 7.51 -4.24 17.01
N ASP A 264 6.72 -3.54 16.21
CA ASP A 264 7.17 -2.84 15.02
C ASP A 264 8.12 -1.69 15.37
N ASN A 265 7.80 -0.95 16.43
CA ASN A 265 8.63 0.10 17.00
C ASN A 265 9.91 -0.45 17.62
N LYS A 266 9.82 -1.51 18.43
CA LYS A 266 10.97 -2.08 19.14
C LYS A 266 11.97 -2.77 18.22
N TYR A 267 11.49 -3.46 17.18
CA TYR A 267 12.31 -4.25 16.26
C TYR A 267 12.43 -3.64 14.86
N ARG A 268 12.05 -2.36 14.67
CA ARG A 268 12.21 -1.64 13.41
C ARG A 268 13.60 -1.74 12.80
N TYR A 269 14.65 -1.65 13.62
CA TYR A 269 16.02 -1.71 13.12
C TYR A 269 16.44 -3.12 12.73
N ASN A 270 15.81 -4.16 13.28
CA ASN A 270 16.00 -5.53 12.83
C ASN A 270 15.42 -5.70 11.43
N ALA A 271 14.19 -5.21 11.20
CA ALA A 271 13.57 -5.19 9.88
C ALA A 271 14.40 -4.36 8.89
N TYR A 272 14.76 -3.12 9.26
CA TYR A 272 15.61 -2.23 8.46
C TYR A 272 16.94 -2.89 8.07
N ASN A 273 17.66 -3.47 9.03
CA ASN A 273 18.93 -4.12 8.78
C ASN A 273 18.79 -5.39 7.93
N ALA A 274 17.67 -6.12 8.05
CA ALA A 274 17.36 -7.24 7.18
C ALA A 274 17.17 -6.78 5.72
N VAL A 275 16.43 -5.67 5.51
CA VAL A 275 16.27 -5.05 4.19
C VAL A 275 17.62 -4.61 3.63
N VAL A 276 18.43 -3.88 4.40
CA VAL A 276 19.78 -3.44 3.98
C VAL A 276 20.66 -4.63 3.60
N LYS A 277 20.65 -5.69 4.41
CA LYS A 277 21.41 -6.91 4.15
C LYS A 277 20.95 -7.56 2.83
N GLU A 278 19.65 -7.65 2.59
CA GLU A 278 19.12 -8.21 1.35
C GLU A 278 19.51 -7.36 0.13
N LEU A 279 19.35 -6.03 0.21
CA LEU A 279 19.71 -5.10 -0.85
C LEU A 279 21.20 -5.21 -1.23
N ASN A 280 22.07 -5.42 -0.25
CA ASN A 280 23.53 -5.54 -0.46
C ASN A 280 24.01 -6.92 -0.92
N LYS A 281 23.15 -7.95 -0.97
CA LYS A 281 23.55 -9.25 -1.53
C LYS A 281 23.94 -9.08 -3.02
N PRO A 282 25.01 -9.73 -3.50
CA PRO A 282 25.29 -9.75 -4.93
C PRO A 282 24.11 -10.38 -5.69
N GLU A 283 23.84 -9.88 -6.89
CA GLU A 283 22.93 -10.58 -7.81
C GLU A 283 23.47 -12.00 -8.03
N GLU A 284 22.61 -13.01 -7.88
CA GLU A 284 23.01 -14.39 -8.18
C GLU A 284 23.40 -14.45 -9.66
N LYS A 285 24.71 -14.64 -9.91
CA LYS A 285 25.20 -14.94 -11.25
C LYS A 285 24.46 -16.18 -11.73
N LYS A 286 23.70 -16.05 -12.81
CA LYS A 286 23.11 -17.21 -13.47
C LYS A 286 24.23 -18.19 -13.82
N PRO A 287 24.06 -19.51 -13.55
CA PRO A 287 24.93 -20.52 -14.12
C PRO A 287 24.88 -20.51 -15.65
#